data_AF-A0AAV5FP98-F1
#
_entry.id   AF-A0AAV5FP98-F1
#
_cell.length_a   1.000
_cell.length_b   1.000
_cell.length_c   1.000
_cell.angle_alpha   90.00
_cell.angle_beta   90.00
_cell.angle_gamma   90.00
#
_symmetry.space_group_name_H-M   'P 1'
#
loop_
_entity.id
_entity.type
_entity.pdbx_description
1 polymer ?
#
loop_
_entity_poly.entity_id
_entity_poly.type
_entity_poly.pdbx_seq_one_letter_code
_entity_poly.pdbx_strand_id
1 'polypeptide(L)'
;MTPTDDEIDGIKAYIPRLRIDRWPKGFKLVPIEKYDGQTNPREWLQLYSTTIRSAGGDSYLMANYLPVYLDPAVRIWLTSLPKESITSWGDLNRKVIESFQATCNRPGNHFDLTRIKHKTDEPLCDYIK
;
A
#
# COMPACT_ATOMS: atom_id res chain seq x y z
N MET A 1 27.03 -11.98 -16.44
CA MET A 1 26.10 -12.69 -15.55
C MET A 1 24.71 -12.46 -16.13
N THR A 2 24.19 -13.43 -16.87
CA THR A 2 22.86 -13.32 -17.49
C THR A 2 21.79 -13.49 -16.40
N PRO A 3 20.72 -12.68 -16.38
CA PRO A 3 19.60 -12.93 -15.49
C PRO A 3 19.05 -14.32 -15.80
N THR A 4 19.01 -15.21 -14.83
CA THR A 4 18.34 -16.50 -14.96
C THR A 4 16.84 -16.26 -15.15
N ASP A 5 16.15 -17.01 -16.01
CA ASP A 5 14.70 -16.84 -16.28
C ASP A 5 13.83 -16.84 -15.00
N ASP A 6 14.29 -17.47 -13.91
CA ASP A 6 13.69 -17.40 -12.57
C ASP A 6 13.58 -15.97 -12.00
N GLU A 7 14.37 -15.04 -12.52
CA GLU A 7 14.42 -13.65 -12.11
C GLU A 7 13.33 -12.79 -12.78
N ILE A 8 12.77 -13.29 -13.89
CA ILE A 8 11.73 -12.62 -14.68
C ILE A 8 10.33 -13.10 -14.27
N ASP A 9 10.18 -14.30 -13.70
CA ASP A 9 8.89 -14.98 -13.63
C ASP A 9 8.08 -14.77 -12.33
N GLY A 10 8.46 -13.83 -11.46
CA GLY A 10 7.61 -13.49 -10.33
C GLY A 10 8.20 -12.57 -9.28
N ILE A 11 7.33 -12.05 -8.42
CA ILE A 11 7.73 -11.26 -7.25
C ILE A 11 8.57 -12.16 -6.35
N LYS A 12 9.87 -11.86 -6.26
CA LYS A 12 10.85 -12.61 -5.45
C LYS A 12 10.45 -12.72 -3.98
N ALA A 13 9.70 -11.73 -3.48
CA ALA A 13 9.18 -11.73 -2.13
C ALA A 13 8.12 -12.81 -1.87
N TYR A 14 7.47 -13.34 -2.91
CA TYR A 14 6.50 -14.43 -2.76
C TYR A 14 7.22 -15.77 -2.69
N ILE A 15 6.83 -16.59 -1.72
CA ILE A 15 7.19 -18.01 -1.71
C ILE A 15 6.60 -18.75 -2.92
N PRO A 16 7.24 -19.83 -3.40
CA PRO A 16 6.76 -20.56 -4.57
C PRO A 16 5.29 -20.97 -4.48
N ARG A 17 4.83 -21.51 -3.34
CA ARG A 17 3.44 -21.94 -3.13
C ARG A 17 2.39 -20.82 -3.17
N LEU A 18 2.80 -19.56 -3.08
CA LEU A 18 1.88 -18.41 -3.16
C LEU A 18 1.66 -17.99 -4.62
N ARG A 19 2.56 -18.36 -5.53
CA ARG A 19 2.45 -18.07 -6.96
C ARG A 19 1.37 -18.95 -7.56
N ILE A 20 0.52 -18.39 -8.40
CA ILE A 20 -0.50 -19.15 -9.12
C ILE A 20 0.12 -19.72 -10.40
N ASP A 21 0.08 -21.04 -10.55
CA ASP A 21 0.53 -21.73 -11.77
C ASP A 21 -0.55 -21.74 -12.87
N ARG A 22 -1.82 -21.58 -12.51
CA ARG A 22 -2.96 -21.60 -13.43
C ARG A 22 -3.95 -20.48 -13.14
N TRP A 23 -3.96 -19.48 -14.01
CA TRP A 23 -4.92 -18.40 -13.95
C TRP A 23 -6.36 -18.88 -14.22
N PRO A 24 -7.36 -18.43 -13.45
CA PRO A 24 -8.75 -18.75 -13.71
C PRO A 24 -9.17 -18.22 -15.09
N LYS A 25 -9.77 -19.10 -15.90
CA LYS A 25 -10.26 -18.73 -17.23
C LYS A 25 -11.39 -17.71 -17.12
N GLY A 26 -11.30 -16.62 -17.88
CA GLY A 26 -12.34 -15.60 -17.95
C GLY A 26 -12.32 -14.59 -16.79
N PHE A 27 -11.31 -14.61 -15.92
CA PHE A 27 -11.15 -13.56 -14.92
C PHE A 27 -10.88 -12.22 -15.60
N LYS A 28 -11.69 -11.22 -15.26
CA LYS A 28 -11.56 -9.86 -15.81
C LYS A 28 -11.04 -8.94 -14.73
N LEU A 29 -10.11 -8.07 -15.11
CA LEU A 29 -9.71 -6.96 -14.26
C LEU A 29 -10.93 -6.07 -14.01
N VAL A 30 -11.24 -5.87 -12.74
CA VAL A 30 -12.25 -4.89 -12.34
C VAL A 30 -11.56 -3.53 -12.25
N PRO A 31 -12.08 -2.47 -12.87
CA PRO A 31 -11.46 -1.16 -12.81
C PRO A 31 -11.64 -0.57 -11.40
N ILE A 32 -10.61 -0.69 -10.58
CA ILE A 32 -10.44 0.07 -9.35
C ILE A 32 -9.21 0.96 -9.48
N GLU A 33 -9.18 2.04 -8.73
CA GLU A 33 -8.02 2.94 -8.70
C GLU A 33 -6.78 2.20 -8.19
N LYS A 34 -5.64 2.48 -8.82
CA LYS A 34 -4.35 1.94 -8.38
C LYS A 34 -4.00 2.53 -7.03
N TYR A 35 -3.35 1.71 -6.20
CA TYR A 35 -2.82 2.16 -4.93
C TYR A 35 -1.60 3.03 -5.15
N ASP A 36 -1.70 4.29 -4.77
CA ASP A 36 -0.67 5.32 -4.89
C ASP A 36 0.32 5.33 -3.71
N GLY A 37 0.01 4.61 -2.64
CA GLY A 37 0.80 4.60 -1.39
C GLY A 37 0.47 5.75 -0.43
N GLN A 38 -0.48 6.61 -0.77
CA GLN A 38 -0.92 7.77 0.04
C GLN A 38 -2.34 7.60 0.58
N THR A 39 -3.19 6.87 -0.14
CA THR A 39 -4.53 6.50 0.32
C THR A 39 -4.45 5.59 1.55
N ASN A 40 -5.43 5.61 2.45
CA ASN A 40 -5.47 4.72 3.61
C ASN A 40 -5.32 3.25 3.17
N PRO A 41 -4.22 2.55 3.54
CA PRO A 41 -3.95 1.20 3.04
C PRO A 41 -5.03 0.20 3.45
N ARG A 42 -5.64 0.40 4.63
CA ARG A 42 -6.66 -0.52 5.14
C ARG A 42 -7.94 -0.44 4.30
N GLU A 43 -8.40 0.78 4.01
CA GLU A 43 -9.60 1.01 3.21
C GLU A 43 -9.39 0.54 1.76
N TRP A 44 -8.24 0.89 1.17
CA TRP A 44 -7.92 0.47 -0.19
C TRP A 44 -7.81 -1.07 -0.31
N LEU A 45 -7.13 -1.74 0.62
CA LEU A 45 -7.03 -3.21 0.62
C LEU A 45 -8.38 -3.89 0.85
N GLN A 46 -9.29 -3.29 1.63
CA GLN A 46 -10.65 -3.79 1.80
C GLN A 46 -11.45 -3.71 0.50
N LEU A 47 -11.38 -2.55 -0.19
CA LEU A 47 -12.03 -2.37 -1.49
C LEU A 47 -11.47 -3.35 -2.53
N TYR A 48 -10.15 -3.47 -2.61
CA TYR A 48 -9.47 -4.43 -3.48
C TYR A 48 -9.92 -5.86 -3.20
N SER A 49 -9.82 -6.32 -1.95
CA SER A 49 -10.19 -7.70 -1.56
C SER A 49 -11.64 -8.01 -1.90
N THR A 50 -12.55 -7.07 -1.63
CA THR A 50 -13.99 -7.23 -1.90
C THR A 50 -14.25 -7.34 -3.40
N THR A 51 -13.56 -6.53 -4.19
CA THR A 51 -13.69 -6.50 -5.64
C THR A 51 -13.17 -7.79 -6.30
N ILE A 52 -12.02 -8.28 -5.87
CA ILE A 52 -11.47 -9.54 -6.40
C ILE A 52 -12.35 -10.73 -5.98
N ARG A 53 -12.86 -10.72 -4.73
CA ARG A 53 -13.75 -11.77 -4.23
C ARG A 53 -15.09 -11.80 -4.96
N SER A 54 -15.67 -10.65 -5.30
CA SER A 54 -16.92 -10.59 -6.07
C SER A 54 -16.76 -11.10 -7.50
N ALA A 55 -15.54 -11.01 -8.06
CA ALA A 55 -15.16 -11.63 -9.32
C ALA A 55 -14.78 -13.12 -9.21
N GLY A 56 -15.02 -13.76 -8.05
CA GLY A 56 -14.73 -15.18 -7.82
C GLY A 56 -13.27 -15.49 -7.45
N GLY A 57 -12.48 -14.47 -7.11
CA GLY A 57 -11.09 -14.62 -6.74
C GLY A 57 -10.87 -15.09 -5.30
N ASP A 58 -9.85 -15.92 -5.10
CA ASP A 58 -9.40 -16.39 -3.79
C ASP A 58 -8.21 -15.56 -3.28
N SER A 59 -7.68 -15.92 -2.11
CA SER A 59 -6.55 -15.23 -1.49
C SER A 59 -5.25 -15.33 -2.32
N TYR A 60 -5.07 -16.41 -3.09
CA TYR A 60 -3.93 -16.54 -3.99
C TYR A 60 -4.07 -15.56 -5.15
N LEU A 61 -5.27 -15.45 -5.71
CA LEU A 61 -5.58 -14.53 -6.80
C LEU A 61 -5.38 -13.10 -6.35
N MET A 62 -5.84 -12.77 -5.15
CA MET A 62 -5.62 -11.46 -4.53
C MET A 62 -4.13 -11.13 -4.40
N ALA A 63 -3.31 -12.06 -3.93
CA ALA A 63 -1.86 -11.83 -3.83
C ALA A 63 -1.24 -11.59 -5.22
N ASN A 64 -1.53 -12.47 -6.19
CA ASN A 64 -0.88 -12.40 -7.51
C ASN A 64 -1.39 -11.25 -8.39
N TYR A 65 -2.63 -10.77 -8.21
CA TYR A 65 -3.15 -9.60 -8.94
C TYR A 65 -2.78 -8.27 -8.30
N LEU A 66 -2.41 -8.24 -7.01
CA LEU A 66 -2.11 -6.99 -6.31
C LEU A 66 -1.16 -6.09 -7.10
N PRO A 67 -0.04 -6.58 -7.66
CA PRO A 67 0.95 -5.75 -8.35
C PRO A 67 0.38 -4.98 -9.54
N VAL A 68 -0.67 -5.50 -10.20
CA VAL A 68 -1.35 -4.83 -11.32
C VAL A 68 -2.07 -3.56 -10.86
N TYR A 69 -2.54 -3.58 -9.62
CA TYR A 69 -3.28 -2.49 -8.97
C TYR A 69 -2.41 -1.60 -8.10
N LEU A 70 -1.08 -1.72 -8.18
CA LEU A 70 -0.15 -0.83 -7.49
C LEU A 70 0.42 0.19 -8.46
N ASP A 71 0.67 1.41 -8.00
CA ASP A 71 1.44 2.40 -8.77
C ASP A 71 2.92 2.03 -8.86
N PRO A 72 3.66 2.58 -9.85
CA PRO A 72 5.05 2.23 -10.08
C PRO A 72 5.93 2.31 -8.83
N ALA A 73 5.77 3.36 -8.02
CA ALA A 73 6.54 3.54 -6.78
C ALA A 73 6.27 2.43 -5.75
N VAL A 74 5.01 2.04 -5.57
CA VAL A 74 4.61 0.97 -4.64
C VAL A 74 5.06 -0.40 -5.17
N ARG A 75 5.01 -0.62 -6.49
CA ARG A 75 5.55 -1.85 -7.12
C ARG A 75 7.05 -2.00 -6.86
N ILE A 76 7.82 -0.92 -6.95
CA ILE A 76 9.26 -0.94 -6.63
C ILE A 76 9.47 -1.38 -5.17
N TRP A 77 8.71 -0.83 -4.23
CA TRP A 77 8.73 -1.28 -2.83
C TRP A 77 8.46 -2.78 -2.71
N LEU A 78 7.40 -3.29 -3.36
CA LEU A 78 7.04 -4.70 -3.31
C LEU A 78 8.16 -5.61 -3.85
N THR A 79 8.84 -5.19 -4.92
CA THR A 79 9.99 -5.94 -5.49
C THR A 79 11.27 -5.83 -4.66
N SER A 80 11.38 -4.81 -3.80
CA SER A 80 12.54 -4.60 -2.91
C SER A 80 12.49 -5.44 -1.63
N LEU A 81 11.35 -6.06 -1.33
CA LEU A 81 11.18 -6.89 -0.13
C LEU A 81 12.11 -8.12 -0.18
N PRO A 82 12.55 -8.63 0.99
CA PRO A 82 13.38 -9.81 1.05
C PRO A 82 12.71 -11.00 0.37
N LYS A 83 13.53 -11.84 -0.27
CA LYS A 83 13.09 -13.06 -0.95
C LYS A 83 12.26 -13.91 0.02
N GLU A 84 11.14 -14.46 -0.48
CA GLU A 84 10.29 -15.39 0.27
C GLU A 84 9.70 -14.84 1.59
N SER A 85 9.71 -13.51 1.78
CA SER A 85 9.19 -12.86 2.99
C SER A 85 7.67 -12.78 3.07
N ILE A 86 6.96 -13.10 2.00
CA ILE A 86 5.50 -13.09 1.92
C ILE A 86 5.02 -14.52 1.73
N THR A 87 4.36 -15.06 2.76
CA THR A 87 3.91 -16.46 2.74
C THR A 87 2.42 -16.63 2.50
N SER A 88 1.66 -15.54 2.61
CA SER A 88 0.20 -15.52 2.47
C SER A 88 -0.30 -14.12 2.07
N TRP A 89 -1.56 -14.06 1.63
CA TRP A 89 -2.28 -12.79 1.46
C TRP A 89 -2.30 -11.95 2.75
N GLY A 90 -2.44 -12.60 3.91
CA GLY A 90 -2.40 -11.92 5.21
C GLY A 90 -1.06 -11.24 5.49
N ASP A 91 0.06 -11.89 5.16
CA ASP A 91 1.39 -11.31 5.31
C ASP A 91 1.61 -10.11 4.39
N LEU A 92 1.13 -10.22 3.14
CA LEU A 92 1.20 -9.13 2.17
C LEU A 92 0.41 -7.91 2.68
N ASN A 93 -0.84 -8.11 3.12
CA ASN A 93 -1.66 -7.05 3.68
C ASN A 93 -0.99 -6.38 4.87
N ARG A 94 -0.47 -7.16 5.80
CA ARG A 94 0.23 -6.65 6.97
C ARG A 94 1.42 -5.77 6.56
N LYS A 95 2.26 -6.24 5.63
CA LYS A 95 3.42 -5.46 5.15
C LYS A 95 3.03 -4.17 4.45
N VAL A 96 1.96 -4.18 3.65
CA VAL A 96 1.43 -2.97 3.00
C VAL A 96 0.94 -1.98 4.05
N ILE A 97 0.16 -2.44 5.03
CA ILE A 97 -0.33 -1.60 6.12
C ILE A 97 0.84 -1.03 6.93
N GLU A 98 1.78 -1.86 7.39
CA GLU A 98 2.95 -1.41 8.16
C GLU A 98 3.81 -0.39 7.40
N SER A 99 3.95 -0.55 6.08
CA SER A 99 4.82 0.31 5.27
C SER A 99 4.18 1.65 4.90
N PHE A 100 2.87 1.68 4.68
CA PHE A 100 2.19 2.86 4.14
C PHE A 100 1.20 3.53 5.12
N GLN A 101 0.84 2.88 6.24
CA GLN A 101 -0.06 3.47 7.22
C GLN A 101 0.59 4.68 7.92
N ALA A 102 1.91 4.64 8.17
CA ALA A 102 2.66 5.77 8.71
C ALA A 102 2.80 6.93 7.70
N THR A 103 2.84 6.62 6.40
CA THR A 103 2.88 7.62 5.31
C THR A 103 1.57 8.37 5.18
N CYS A 104 0.44 7.71 5.46
CA CYS A 104 -0.89 8.33 5.49
C CYS A 104 -1.10 9.22 6.73
N ASN A 105 -0.52 8.83 7.87
CA ASN A 105 -0.69 9.49 9.17
C ASN A 105 0.38 10.54 9.47
N ARG A 106 1.15 11.01 8.50
CA ARG A 106 1.98 12.21 8.67
C ARG A 106 1.15 13.43 8.27
N PRO A 107 0.45 14.11 9.21
CA PRO A 107 0.18 15.52 8.97
C PRO A 107 1.54 16.17 8.75
N GLY A 108 1.69 16.93 7.67
CA GLY A 108 2.93 17.61 7.35
C GLY A 108 3.41 18.39 8.57
N ASN A 109 4.44 17.89 9.24
CA ASN A 109 5.09 18.65 10.28
C ASN A 109 6.56 18.25 10.45
N HIS A 110 7.37 18.82 9.56
CA HIS A 110 8.73 19.24 9.90
C HIS A 110 9.04 20.61 9.26
N PHE A 111 8.01 21.43 9.03
CA PHE A 111 8.16 22.81 8.55
C PHE A 111 7.11 23.80 9.07
N ASP A 112 6.30 23.48 10.08
CA ASP A 112 5.55 24.53 10.81
C ASP A 112 6.41 25.18 11.91
N LEU A 113 7.70 25.36 11.58
CA LEU A 113 8.54 26.33 12.25
C LEU A 113 8.07 27.71 11.78
N THR A 114 7.63 28.51 12.74
CA THR A 114 7.42 29.97 12.64
C THR A 114 6.25 30.49 11.80
N ARG A 115 5.01 30.09 12.13
CA ARG A 115 3.84 30.96 11.83
C ARG A 115 2.84 31.16 12.97
N ILE A 116 3.31 31.05 14.21
CA ILE A 116 2.75 31.90 15.27
C ILE A 116 3.26 33.31 14.98
N LYS A 117 2.50 34.06 14.17
CA LYS A 117 2.58 35.52 14.22
C LYS A 117 2.28 35.86 15.68
N HIS A 118 3.29 36.33 16.40
CA HIS A 118 3.08 37.22 17.54
C HIS A 118 2.02 38.24 17.10
N LYS A 119 0.79 38.09 17.60
CA LYS A 119 -0.10 39.24 17.73
C LYS A 119 0.45 40.04 18.89
N THR A 120 1.50 40.81 18.60
CA THR A 120 1.74 42.03 19.34
C THR A 120 0.52 42.92 19.08
N ASP A 121 0.03 43.54 20.13
CA ASP A 121 -1.05 44.53 20.15
C ASP A 121 -2.45 43.98 20.47
N GLU A 122 -2.72 43.77 21.76
CA GLU A 122 -3.72 44.59 22.47
C GLU A 122 -3.57 44.46 24.01
N PRO A 123 -3.74 45.57 24.76
CA PRO A 123 -3.30 45.70 26.15
C PRO A 123 -4.19 45.00 27.17
N LEU A 124 -3.52 44.45 28.18
CA LEU A 124 -4.06 43.97 29.44
C LEU A 124 -4.52 45.17 30.28
N CYS A 125 -5.79 45.57 30.16
CA CYS A 125 -6.43 46.49 31.10
C CYS A 125 -7.77 45.93 31.60
N ASP A 126 -7.75 45.53 32.88
CA ASP A 126 -8.78 45.74 33.89
C ASP A 126 -10.23 45.37 33.57
N TYR A 127 -10.65 44.18 34.01
CA TYR A 127 -11.97 44.01 34.62
C TYR A 127 -11.86 43.12 35.87
N ILE A 128 -11.20 43.67 36.90
CA ILE A 128 -11.61 43.41 38.29
C ILE A 128 -12.70 44.45 38.60
N LYS A 129 -13.93 43.98 38.82
CA LYS A 129 -14.90 44.60 39.71
C LYS A 129 -15.69 43.49 40.40
#